data_AF-A0AAJ1AHG0-F1
#
_entry.id   AF-A0AAJ1AHG0-F1
#
_cell.length_a   1.000
_cell.length_b   1.000
_cell.length_c   1.000
_cell.angle_alpha   90.00
_cell.angle_beta   90.00
_cell.angle_gamma   90.00
#
_symmetry.space_group_name_H-M   'P 1'
#
loop_
_entity.id
_entity.type
_entity.pdbx_description
1 polymer ?
#
loop_
_entity_poly.entity_id
_entity_poly.type
_entity_poly.pdbx_seq_one_letter_code
_entity_poly.pdbx_strand_id
1 'polypeptide(L)'
;DGRIADICETGFVEGTLLVPQFVLRELQQVADSSDPLKRNRGRRGLDILQKMQKKADVHIEISDVDFPEIREVDAKLVALARTYNAKVVTNDFNLNKVAGLHGIGVLNINELTNALKPVVLPGEEMQVYVLKEGKEYNQGIAYLDDGTMVVVDSGRRYIGQTVDVRVTTVLPTTAGRMIFSRLKEEAEAA
;
A
#
# COMPACT_ATOMS: atom_id res chain seq x y z
N ASP A 1 6.29 -8.37 2.97
CA ASP A 1 6.58 -7.03 2.43
C ASP A 1 7.67 -6.40 3.27
N GLY A 2 8.72 -5.81 2.71
CA GLY A 2 9.83 -5.27 3.50
C GLY A 2 9.52 -3.99 4.24
N ARG A 3 8.50 -3.23 3.79
CA ARG A 3 8.09 -1.96 4.40
C ARG A 3 7.65 -2.14 5.85
N ILE A 4 7.26 -3.34 6.27
CA ILE A 4 6.84 -3.59 7.65
C ILE A 4 7.93 -3.25 8.67
N ALA A 5 9.21 -3.49 8.34
CA ALA A 5 10.31 -3.19 9.25
C ALA A 5 10.45 -1.68 9.49
N ASP A 6 10.31 -0.90 8.42
CA ASP A 6 10.39 0.56 8.47
C ASP A 6 9.13 1.14 9.14
N ILE A 7 7.95 0.59 8.86
CA ILE A 7 6.69 0.97 9.52
C ILE A 7 6.78 0.72 11.05
N CYS A 8 7.35 -0.41 11.49
CA CYS A 8 7.52 -0.67 12.92
C CYS A 8 8.48 0.36 13.56
N GLU A 9 9.56 0.77 12.88
CA GLU A 9 10.46 1.82 13.38
C GLU A 9 9.79 3.18 13.52
N THR A 10 8.77 3.49 12.72
CA THR A 10 8.04 4.75 12.85
C THR A 10 7.11 4.80 14.07
N GLY A 11 6.86 3.67 14.74
CA GLY A 11 5.92 3.57 15.86
C GLY A 11 4.45 3.44 15.45
N PHE A 12 4.13 3.32 14.16
CA PHE A 12 2.74 3.10 13.71
C PHE A 12 2.21 1.69 13.99
N VAL A 13 3.10 0.72 14.23
CA VAL A 13 2.77 -0.66 14.61
C VAL A 13 3.40 -0.94 15.95
N GLU A 14 2.58 -1.04 16.98
CA GLU A 14 2.98 -1.23 18.37
C GLU A 14 2.55 -2.61 18.90
N GLY A 15 3.18 -3.03 20.01
CA GLY A 15 2.88 -4.29 20.70
C GLY A 15 3.74 -5.47 20.23
N THR A 16 3.35 -6.66 20.64
CA THR A 16 4.04 -7.92 20.28
C THR A 16 3.65 -8.38 18.89
N LEU A 17 4.63 -8.49 17.99
CA LEU A 17 4.48 -9.10 16.68
C LEU A 17 4.61 -10.62 16.80
N LEU A 18 3.49 -11.31 16.71
CA LEU A 18 3.45 -12.77 16.68
C LEU A 18 3.75 -13.29 15.27
N VAL A 19 4.81 -14.10 15.15
CA VAL A 19 5.20 -14.75 13.90
C VAL A 19 5.00 -16.27 14.05
N PRO A 20 4.01 -16.86 13.36
CA PRO A 20 3.71 -18.28 13.56
C PRO A 20 4.79 -19.18 12.93
N GLN A 21 5.11 -20.29 13.60
CA GLN A 21 6.10 -21.25 13.12
C GLN A 21 5.74 -21.82 11.73
N PHE A 22 4.45 -21.99 11.42
CA PHE A 22 4.01 -22.46 10.11
C PHE A 22 4.31 -21.47 8.97
N VAL A 23 4.27 -20.16 9.24
CA VAL A 23 4.67 -19.14 8.25
C VAL A 23 6.18 -19.16 8.02
N LEU A 24 6.97 -19.35 9.08
CA LEU A 24 8.43 -19.48 8.96
C LEU A 24 8.82 -20.70 8.10
N ARG A 25 8.14 -21.83 8.29
CA ARG A 25 8.35 -23.03 7.47
C ARG A 25 8.04 -22.77 6.00
N GLU A 26 6.92 -22.13 5.70
CA GLU A 26 6.57 -21.75 4.32
C GLU A 26 7.59 -20.78 3.73
N LEU A 27 8.02 -19.78 4.49
CA LEU A 27 9.01 -18.80 4.05
C LEU A 27 10.37 -19.46 3.76
N GLN A 28 10.78 -20.45 4.55
CA GLN A 28 11.96 -21.29 4.30
C GLN A 28 11.81 -22.11 3.01
N GLN A 29 10.68 -22.78 2.82
CA GLN A 29 10.41 -23.53 1.58
C GLN A 29 10.45 -22.63 0.34
N VAL A 30 9.95 -21.39 0.44
CA VAL A 30 10.05 -20.39 -0.63
C VAL A 30 11.51 -19.96 -0.84
N ALA A 31 12.28 -19.79 0.23
CA ALA A 31 13.71 -19.47 0.18
C ALA A 31 14.59 -20.61 -0.40
N ASP A 32 14.11 -21.85 -0.36
CA ASP A 32 14.77 -23.03 -0.94
C ASP A 32 14.23 -23.39 -2.33
N SER A 33 13.32 -22.59 -2.88
CA SER A 33 12.73 -22.83 -4.19
C SER A 33 13.80 -22.89 -5.31
N SER A 34 13.60 -23.78 -6.28
CA SER A 34 14.40 -23.83 -7.50
C SER A 34 14.23 -22.57 -8.34
N ASP A 35 13.04 -21.95 -8.30
CA ASP A 35 12.74 -20.67 -8.93
C ASP A 35 13.58 -19.54 -8.29
N PRO A 36 14.48 -18.88 -9.04
CA PRO A 36 15.32 -17.81 -8.52
C PRO A 36 14.55 -16.63 -7.93
N LEU A 37 13.41 -16.26 -8.50
CA LEU A 37 12.61 -15.12 -8.03
C LEU A 37 11.93 -15.45 -6.70
N LYS A 38 11.35 -16.65 -6.57
CA LYS A 38 10.77 -17.11 -5.30
C LYS A 38 11.85 -17.23 -4.23
N ARG A 39 12.98 -17.86 -4.54
CA ARG A 39 14.13 -17.98 -3.65
C ARG A 39 14.62 -16.63 -3.11
N ASN A 40 14.84 -15.66 -4.00
CA ASN A 40 15.27 -14.32 -3.61
C ASN A 40 14.23 -13.61 -2.73
N ARG A 41 12.94 -13.81 -3.02
CA ARG A 41 11.84 -13.26 -2.21
C ARG A 41 11.79 -13.89 -0.81
N GLY A 42 11.93 -15.22 -0.71
CA GLY A 42 11.94 -15.94 0.57
C GLY A 42 13.11 -15.53 1.45
N ARG A 43 14.33 -15.51 0.90
CA ARG A 43 15.54 -15.06 1.60
C ARG A 43 15.40 -13.63 2.12
N ARG A 44 14.93 -12.72 1.26
CA ARG A 44 14.67 -11.34 1.67
C ARG A 44 13.69 -11.26 2.84
N GLY A 45 12.65 -12.09 2.86
CA GLY A 45 11.70 -12.16 3.99
C GLY A 45 12.36 -12.58 5.30
N LEU A 46 13.22 -13.60 5.26
CA LEU A 46 13.99 -14.06 6.43
C LEU A 46 14.96 -12.98 6.92
N ASP A 47 15.66 -12.31 5.99
CA ASP A 47 16.60 -11.23 6.32
C ASP A 47 15.88 -10.05 7.00
N ILE A 48 14.67 -9.70 6.54
CA ILE A 48 13.86 -8.66 7.17
C ILE A 48 13.42 -9.06 8.57
N LEU A 49 12.99 -10.31 8.77
CA LEU A 49 12.59 -10.79 10.09
C LEU A 49 13.78 -10.76 11.07
N GLN A 50 14.96 -11.19 10.63
CA GLN A 50 16.19 -11.12 11.43
C GLN A 50 16.61 -9.66 11.69
N LYS A 51 16.46 -8.80 10.67
CA LYS A 51 16.26 -7.34 10.73
C LYS A 51 15.61 -6.89 12.02
N MET A 52 14.32 -7.20 12.07
CA MET A 52 13.40 -6.69 13.09
C MET A 52 13.68 -7.30 14.46
N GLN A 53 14.04 -8.58 14.54
CA GLN A 53 14.33 -9.26 15.81
C GLN A 53 15.54 -8.66 16.56
N LYS A 54 16.49 -8.07 15.83
CA LYS A 54 17.67 -7.42 16.43
C LYS A 54 17.40 -6.00 16.94
N LYS A 55 16.26 -5.40 16.61
CA LYS A 55 15.92 -4.03 17.03
C LYS A 55 15.25 -4.07 18.40
N ALA A 56 15.69 -3.20 19.30
CA ALA A 56 15.16 -3.14 20.67
C ALA A 56 13.69 -2.72 20.73
N ASP A 57 13.24 -1.91 19.78
CA ASP A 57 11.91 -1.28 19.80
C ASP A 57 10.81 -2.17 19.17
N VAL A 58 11.17 -3.32 18.61
CA VAL A 58 10.21 -4.24 17.97
C VAL A 58 10.23 -5.57 18.69
N HIS A 59 9.18 -5.88 19.44
CA HIS A 59 9.06 -7.15 20.14
C HIS A 59 8.46 -8.22 19.23
N ILE A 60 9.28 -9.18 18.80
CA ILE A 60 8.84 -10.33 17.99
C ILE A 60 8.83 -11.59 18.84
N GLU A 61 7.71 -12.31 18.82
CA GLU A 61 7.54 -13.61 19.44
C GLU A 61 7.19 -14.65 18.39
N ILE A 62 7.87 -15.79 18.42
CA ILE A 62 7.56 -16.92 17.55
C ILE A 62 6.53 -17.79 18.25
N SER A 63 5.37 -17.97 17.63
CA SER A 63 4.29 -18.80 18.15
C SER A 63 4.34 -20.21 17.57
N ASP A 64 4.44 -21.21 18.45
CA ASP A 64 4.36 -22.63 18.10
C ASP A 64 2.93 -23.16 17.96
N VAL A 65 1.91 -22.35 18.26
CA VAL A 65 0.51 -22.72 18.07
C VAL A 65 0.23 -23.01 16.59
N ASP A 66 -0.28 -24.19 16.32
CA ASP A 66 -0.65 -24.68 14.99
C ASP A 66 -2.06 -25.28 15.02
N PHE A 67 -2.69 -25.36 13.85
CA PHE A 67 -4.03 -25.92 13.66
C PHE A 67 -3.95 -27.06 12.64
N PRO A 68 -3.62 -28.30 13.05
CA PRO A 68 -3.36 -29.42 12.14
C PRO A 68 -4.54 -29.76 11.21
N GLU A 69 -5.77 -29.55 11.68
CA GLU A 69 -7.01 -29.79 10.93
C GLU A 69 -7.24 -28.77 9.81
N ILE A 70 -6.55 -27.63 9.85
CA ILE A 70 -6.64 -26.59 8.83
C ILE A 70 -5.45 -26.75 7.90
N ARG A 71 -5.70 -26.90 6.59
CA ARG A 71 -4.63 -27.02 5.60
C ARG A 71 -4.09 -25.66 5.15
N GLU A 72 -4.99 -24.71 4.94
CA GLU A 72 -4.69 -23.42 4.34
C GLU A 72 -4.01 -22.50 5.37
N VAL A 73 -2.86 -21.92 5.01
CA VAL A 73 -2.09 -21.01 5.87
C VAL A 73 -2.91 -19.78 6.25
N ASP A 74 -3.66 -19.23 5.29
CA ASP A 74 -4.56 -18.09 5.51
C ASP A 74 -5.61 -18.38 6.59
N ALA A 75 -6.23 -19.56 6.54
CA ALA A 75 -7.19 -19.98 7.56
C ALA A 75 -6.52 -20.22 8.92
N LYS A 76 -5.27 -20.71 8.95
CA LYS A 76 -4.48 -20.81 10.19
C LYS A 76 -4.17 -19.44 10.79
N LEU A 77 -3.84 -18.45 9.97
CA LEU A 77 -3.59 -17.07 10.42
C LEU A 77 -4.85 -16.47 11.06
N VAL A 78 -6.01 -16.66 10.42
CA VAL A 78 -7.32 -16.23 10.95
C VAL A 78 -7.63 -16.94 12.27
N ALA A 79 -7.43 -18.27 12.33
CA ALA A 79 -7.66 -19.02 13.57
C ALA A 79 -6.74 -18.56 14.71
N LEU A 80 -5.45 -18.32 14.42
CA LEU A 80 -4.49 -17.83 15.39
C LEU A 80 -4.85 -16.43 15.90
N ALA A 81 -5.17 -15.51 15.00
CA ALA A 81 -5.57 -14.16 15.36
C ALA A 81 -6.82 -14.17 16.24
N ARG A 82 -7.76 -15.09 16.00
CA ARG A 82 -8.93 -15.27 16.87
C ARG A 82 -8.55 -15.79 18.26
N THR A 83 -7.67 -16.80 18.35
CA THR A 83 -7.22 -17.36 19.63
C THR A 83 -6.55 -16.33 20.52
N TYR A 84 -5.72 -15.46 19.93
CA TYR A 84 -4.96 -14.43 20.65
C TYR A 84 -5.69 -13.08 20.74
N ASN A 85 -6.91 -12.97 20.17
CA ASN A 85 -7.60 -11.68 19.98
C ASN A 85 -6.69 -10.61 19.34
N ALA A 86 -5.89 -11.04 18.37
CA ALA A 86 -4.90 -10.23 17.68
C ALA A 86 -5.42 -9.72 16.33
N LYS A 87 -4.69 -8.76 15.76
CA LYS A 87 -4.94 -8.27 14.39
C LYS A 87 -4.03 -9.00 13.41
N VAL A 88 -4.51 -9.18 12.16
CA VAL A 88 -3.69 -9.74 11.07
C VAL A 88 -3.00 -8.60 10.34
N VAL A 89 -1.67 -8.63 10.26
CA VAL A 89 -0.90 -7.71 9.42
C VAL A 89 -0.62 -8.40 8.08
N THR A 90 -1.06 -7.82 6.98
CA THR A 90 -0.90 -8.44 5.65
C THR A 90 -0.77 -7.41 4.54
N ASN A 91 -0.31 -7.85 3.38
CA ASN A 91 -0.43 -7.10 2.12
C ASN A 91 -1.37 -7.82 1.12
N ASP A 92 -1.97 -8.94 1.51
CA ASP A 92 -2.90 -9.73 0.71
C ASP A 92 -4.33 -9.20 0.86
N PHE A 93 -4.98 -8.91 -0.27
CA PHE A 93 -6.34 -8.39 -0.32
C PHE A 93 -7.41 -9.46 -0.03
N ASN A 94 -7.17 -10.72 -0.40
CA ASN A 94 -8.08 -11.83 -0.15
C ASN A 94 -8.07 -12.22 1.32
N LEU A 95 -6.88 -12.30 1.94
CA LEU A 95 -6.77 -12.55 3.39
C LEU A 95 -7.48 -11.46 4.18
N ASN A 96 -7.41 -10.20 3.74
CA ASN A 96 -8.14 -9.09 4.36
C ASN A 96 -9.66 -9.37 4.39
N LYS A 97 -10.25 -9.74 3.25
CA LYS A 97 -11.68 -10.06 3.16
C LYS A 97 -12.07 -11.23 4.06
N VAL A 98 -11.30 -12.32 4.03
CA VAL A 98 -11.58 -13.52 4.82
C VAL A 98 -11.51 -13.19 6.31
N ALA A 99 -10.44 -12.53 6.76
CA ALA A 99 -10.28 -12.12 8.16
C ALA A 99 -11.41 -11.18 8.61
N GLY A 100 -11.80 -10.21 7.77
CA GLY A 100 -12.92 -9.31 8.04
C GLY A 100 -14.26 -10.01 8.23
N LEU A 101 -14.57 -11.05 7.43
CA LEU A 101 -15.78 -11.86 7.61
C LEU A 101 -15.81 -12.60 8.96
N HIS A 102 -14.64 -12.91 9.52
CA HIS A 102 -14.49 -13.52 10.84
C HIS A 102 -14.43 -12.50 11.99
N GLY A 103 -14.62 -11.21 11.70
CA GLY A 103 -14.56 -10.13 12.69
C GLY A 103 -13.15 -9.82 13.20
N ILE A 104 -12.12 -10.26 12.46
CA ILE A 104 -10.73 -10.04 12.84
C ILE A 104 -10.25 -8.72 12.24
N GLY A 105 -9.66 -7.87 13.08
CA GLY A 105 -9.06 -6.62 12.62
C GLY A 105 -7.86 -6.88 11.71
N VAL A 106 -7.77 -6.16 10.60
CA VAL A 106 -6.69 -6.30 9.62
C VAL A 106 -5.93 -4.98 9.51
N LEU A 107 -4.60 -5.05 9.51
CA LEU A 107 -3.71 -3.94 9.20
C LEU A 107 -3.08 -4.22 7.84
N ASN A 108 -3.63 -3.61 6.79
CA ASN A 108 -3.13 -3.81 5.44
C ASN A 108 -2.08 -2.75 5.04
N ILE A 109 -0.87 -3.18 4.69
CA ILE A 109 0.24 -2.27 4.35
C ILE A 109 -0.07 -1.45 3.09
N ASN A 110 -0.79 -2.02 2.12
CA ASN A 110 -1.16 -1.28 0.91
C ASN A 110 -2.23 -0.22 1.20
N GLU A 111 -3.17 -0.51 2.10
CA GLU A 111 -4.15 0.48 2.56
C GLU A 111 -3.48 1.62 3.32
N LEU A 112 -2.52 1.31 4.20
CA LEU A 112 -1.70 2.32 4.88
C LEU A 112 -0.95 3.20 3.86
N THR A 113 -0.30 2.59 2.87
CA THR A 113 0.42 3.34 1.82
C THR A 113 -0.52 4.28 1.06
N ASN A 114 -1.73 3.81 0.73
CA ASN A 114 -2.72 4.64 0.05
C ASN A 114 -3.25 5.78 0.94
N ALA A 115 -3.35 5.57 2.26
CA ALA A 115 -3.77 6.59 3.21
C ALA A 115 -2.71 7.70 3.38
N LEU A 116 -1.43 7.37 3.17
CA LEU A 116 -0.32 8.32 3.21
C LEU A 116 -0.14 9.14 1.93
N LYS A 117 -0.84 8.80 0.84
CA LYS A 117 -0.79 9.59 -0.39
C LYS A 117 -1.27 11.01 -0.12
N PRO A 118 -0.54 12.06 -0.55
CA PRO A 118 -0.94 13.44 -0.35
C PRO A 118 -2.40 13.67 -0.72
N VAL A 119 -3.13 14.33 0.17
CA VAL A 119 -4.50 14.74 -0.12
C VAL A 119 -4.39 16.07 -0.85
N VAL A 120 -4.62 16.04 -2.15
CA VAL A 120 -4.83 17.27 -2.92
C VAL A 120 -6.29 17.68 -2.72
N LEU A 121 -6.53 18.92 -2.30
CA LEU A 121 -7.87 19.46 -2.05
C LEU A 121 -8.34 20.38 -3.19
N PRO A 122 -9.65 20.46 -3.47
CA PRO A 122 -10.20 21.52 -4.30
C PRO A 122 -9.72 22.90 -3.84
N GLY A 123 -9.25 23.71 -4.78
CA GLY A 123 -8.69 25.03 -4.54
C GLY A 123 -7.17 25.07 -4.35
N GLU A 124 -6.51 23.94 -4.10
CA GLU A 124 -5.06 23.91 -4.02
C GLU A 124 -4.42 24.15 -5.39
N GLU A 125 -3.28 24.83 -5.37
CA GLU A 125 -2.46 25.10 -6.54
C GLU A 125 -1.28 24.13 -6.59
N MET A 126 -0.96 23.66 -7.79
CA MET A 126 0.18 22.78 -8.00
C MET A 126 0.76 22.93 -9.41
N GLN A 127 2.03 22.52 -9.56
CA GLN A 127 2.67 22.43 -10.86
C GLN A 127 2.59 21.02 -11.41
N VAL A 128 2.20 20.91 -12.68
CA VAL A 128 2.10 19.61 -13.37
C VAL A 128 2.74 19.68 -14.74
N TYR A 129 3.46 18.63 -15.12
CA TYR A 129 4.00 18.46 -16.46
C TYR A 129 2.98 17.73 -17.34
N VAL A 130 2.45 18.42 -18.36
CA VAL A 130 1.42 17.84 -19.23
C VAL A 130 2.07 16.87 -20.21
N LEU A 131 1.76 15.59 -20.07
CA LEU A 131 2.40 14.51 -20.82
C LEU A 131 1.71 14.21 -22.14
N LYS A 132 0.38 14.23 -22.18
CA LYS A 132 -0.41 13.81 -23.33
C LYS A 132 -1.80 14.43 -23.37
N GLU A 133 -2.48 14.25 -24.50
CA GLU A 133 -3.88 14.65 -24.67
C GLU A 133 -4.82 13.79 -23.80
N GLY A 134 -5.84 14.44 -23.23
CA GLY A 134 -6.89 13.81 -22.45
C GLY A 134 -8.01 13.21 -23.30
N LYS A 135 -9.05 12.74 -22.60
CA LYS A 135 -10.18 12.09 -23.26
C LYS A 135 -11.14 13.09 -23.90
N GLU A 136 -11.42 14.19 -23.21
CA GLU A 136 -12.28 15.25 -23.74
C GLU A 136 -11.47 16.25 -24.57
N TYR A 137 -12.18 16.96 -25.46
CA TYR A 137 -11.59 17.99 -26.29
C TYR A 137 -10.89 19.06 -25.43
N ASN A 138 -9.66 19.43 -25.80
CA ASN A 138 -8.76 20.37 -25.09
C ASN A 138 -8.17 19.91 -23.75
N GLN A 139 -8.42 18.70 -23.27
CA GLN A 139 -7.78 18.23 -22.03
C GLN A 139 -6.30 17.87 -22.22
N GLY A 140 -5.50 18.17 -21.20
CA GLY A 140 -4.18 17.61 -20.97
C GLY A 140 -4.18 16.60 -19.82
N ILE A 141 -3.30 15.62 -19.86
CA ILE A 141 -3.09 14.65 -18.79
C ILE A 141 -1.67 14.77 -18.26
N ALA A 142 -1.57 14.90 -16.94
CA ALA A 142 -0.33 14.79 -16.18
C ALA A 142 -0.44 13.65 -15.16
N TYR A 143 0.69 13.26 -14.58
CA TYR A 143 0.74 12.31 -13.49
C TYR A 143 1.63 12.88 -12.38
N LEU A 144 1.21 12.71 -11.13
CA LEU A 144 2.05 12.97 -9.96
C LEU A 144 3.06 11.83 -9.78
N ASP A 145 4.05 12.05 -8.93
CA ASP A 145 5.11 11.07 -8.63
C ASP A 145 4.55 9.75 -8.07
N ASP A 146 3.40 9.80 -7.41
CA ASP A 146 2.71 8.63 -6.85
C ASP A 146 1.81 7.90 -7.87
N GLY A 147 1.80 8.37 -9.13
CA GLY A 147 1.00 7.84 -10.23
C GLY A 147 -0.44 8.39 -10.31
N THR A 148 -0.84 9.31 -9.43
CA THR A 148 -2.16 9.94 -9.48
C THR A 148 -2.34 10.72 -10.78
N MET A 149 -3.41 10.43 -11.52
CA MET A 149 -3.71 11.09 -12.79
C MET A 149 -4.32 12.48 -12.53
N VAL A 150 -3.75 13.50 -13.17
CA VAL A 150 -4.26 14.88 -13.16
C VAL A 150 -4.77 15.23 -14.55
N VAL A 151 -6.04 15.60 -14.63
CA VAL A 151 -6.72 16.05 -15.84
C VAL A 151 -6.76 17.57 -15.82
N VAL A 152 -6.05 18.19 -16.75
CA VAL A 152 -5.97 19.65 -16.89
C VAL A 152 -6.92 20.09 -17.99
N ASP A 153 -7.99 20.80 -17.61
CA ASP A 153 -8.88 21.49 -18.54
C ASP A 153 -8.09 22.57 -19.31
N SER A 154 -8.40 22.75 -20.60
CA SER A 154 -7.59 23.54 -21.54
C SER A 154 -6.10 23.15 -21.66
N GLY A 155 -5.68 22.03 -21.05
CA GLY A 155 -4.27 21.63 -20.95
C GLY A 155 -3.63 21.12 -22.25
N ARG A 156 -4.41 20.80 -23.30
CA ARG A 156 -3.89 20.22 -24.56
C ARG A 156 -2.78 21.07 -25.21
N ARG A 157 -2.89 22.40 -25.13
CA ARG A 157 -1.91 23.32 -25.75
C ARG A 157 -0.57 23.33 -25.02
N TYR A 158 -0.53 22.80 -23.81
CA TYR A 158 0.62 22.81 -22.92
C TYR A 158 1.29 21.43 -22.83
N ILE A 159 0.94 20.49 -23.72
CA ILE A 159 1.63 19.20 -23.80
C ILE A 159 3.14 19.43 -24.01
N GLY A 160 3.95 18.75 -23.19
CA GLY A 160 5.41 18.92 -23.15
C GLY A 160 5.89 20.08 -22.27
N GLN A 161 5.01 20.71 -21.50
CA GLN A 161 5.33 21.85 -20.64
C GLN A 161 4.84 21.64 -19.20
N THR A 162 5.50 22.30 -18.26
CA THR A 162 5.05 22.41 -16.87
C THR A 162 4.16 23.64 -16.73
N VAL A 163 2.98 23.47 -16.14
CA VAL A 163 2.00 24.55 -15.93
C VAL A 163 1.51 24.59 -14.49
N ASP A 164 1.21 25.79 -14.00
CA ASP A 164 0.51 26.02 -12.73
C ASP A 164 -1.00 25.78 -12.93
N VAL A 165 -1.55 24.88 -12.12
CA VAL A 165 -2.97 24.52 -12.16
C VAL A 165 -3.60 24.66 -10.79
N ARG A 166 -4.89 24.99 -10.78
CA ARG A 166 -5.73 24.95 -9.57
C ARG A 166 -6.67 23.75 -9.63
N VAL A 167 -6.70 22.99 -8.55
CA VAL A 167 -7.52 21.79 -8.43
C VAL A 167 -8.98 22.19 -8.34
N THR A 168 -9.83 21.62 -9.19
CA THR A 168 -11.27 21.86 -9.19
C THR A 168 -12.01 20.77 -8.42
N THR A 169 -11.73 19.51 -8.74
CA THR A 169 -12.43 18.36 -8.16
C THR A 169 -11.49 17.17 -8.03
N VAL A 170 -11.67 16.36 -6.99
CA VAL A 170 -10.95 15.09 -6.84
C VAL A 170 -11.96 13.95 -6.81
N LEU A 171 -11.82 13.00 -7.74
CA LEU A 171 -12.70 11.83 -7.86
C LEU A 171 -11.97 10.54 -7.47
N PRO A 172 -12.61 9.63 -6.70
CA PRO A 172 -12.07 8.30 -6.46
C PRO A 172 -12.13 7.44 -7.74
N THR A 173 -11.14 6.58 -7.94
CA THR A 173 -11.08 5.60 -9.04
C THR A 173 -10.63 4.24 -8.52
N THR A 174 -10.74 3.19 -9.35
CA THR A 174 -10.27 1.83 -9.00
C THR A 174 -8.76 1.75 -8.74
N ALA A 175 -7.96 2.65 -9.33
CA ALA A 175 -6.52 2.73 -9.15
C ALA A 175 -6.08 3.75 -8.08
N GLY A 176 -7.02 4.45 -7.44
CA GLY A 176 -6.73 5.49 -6.44
C GLY A 176 -7.62 6.72 -6.61
N ARG A 177 -7.03 7.84 -7.00
CA ARG A 177 -7.73 9.11 -7.21
C ARG A 177 -7.41 9.67 -8.60
N MET A 178 -8.33 10.48 -9.11
CA MET A 178 -8.17 11.29 -10.32
C MET A 178 -8.44 12.74 -9.93
N ILE A 179 -7.49 13.61 -10.23
CA ILE A 179 -7.56 15.04 -9.92
C ILE A 179 -7.99 15.76 -11.20
N PHE A 180 -8.98 16.63 -11.10
CA PHE A 180 -9.36 17.56 -12.16
C PHE A 180 -8.86 18.94 -11.75
N SER A 181 -8.28 19.66 -12.71
CA SER A 181 -7.71 20.98 -12.49
C SER A 181 -7.93 21.89 -13.70
N ARG A 182 -7.82 23.20 -13.48
CA ARG A 182 -7.80 24.22 -14.52
C ARG A 182 -6.49 24.98 -14.47
N LEU A 183 -6.10 25.62 -15.57
CA LEU A 183 -4.97 26.54 -15.58
C LEU A 183 -5.22 27.65 -14.56
N LYS A 184 -4.18 28.04 -13.83
CA LYS A 184 -4.30 29.06 -12.77
C LYS A 184 -4.87 30.38 -13.30
N GLU A 185 -4.39 30.84 -14.46
CA GLU A 185 -4.85 32.08 -15.09
C GLU A 185 -6.36 32.06 -15.42
N GLU A 186 -6.91 30.89 -15.78
CA GLU A 186 -8.36 30.74 -16.03
C GLU A 186 -9.17 30.68 -14.73
N ALA A 187 -8.59 30.17 -13.65
CA ALA A 187 -9.25 30.07 -12.35
C ALA A 187 -9.30 31.39 -11.56
N GLU A 188 -8.43 32.35 -11.89
CA GLU A 188 -8.45 33.71 -11.31
C GLU A 188 -9.41 34.65 -12.05
N ALA A 189 -9.81 34.31 -13.28
CA ALA A 189 -10.70 35.10 -14.12
C ALA A 189 -12.21 34.78 -13.93
N ALA A 190 -12.54 33.76 -13.12
CA ALA A 190 -13.89 33.26 -12.87
C ALA A 190 -14.33 33.49 -11.42
#